data_AF-X1NTW1-F1
#
_entry.id   AF-X1NTW1-F1
#
_cell.length_a   1.000
_cell.length_b   1.000
_cell.length_c   1.000
_cell.angle_alpha   90.00
_cell.angle_beta   90.00
_cell.angle_gamma   90.00
#
_symmetry.space_group_name_H-M   'P 1'
#
loop_
_entity.id
_entity.type
_entity.pdbx_description
1 polymer ?
#
loop_
_entity_poly.entity_id
_entity_poly.type
_entity_poly.pdbx_seq_one_letter_code
_entity_poly.pdbx_strand_id
1 'polypeptide(L)' 'MPLSEIRKLGDPLLYKVSRLVKQDEIETIRSLTIKMHRLILEFREKYGAGRAIAAPQVGELKR' A
#
# COMPACT_ATOMS: atom_id res chain seq x y z
N MET A 1 1.24 10.49 0.24
CA MET A 1 0.52 9.89 -0.89
C MET A 1 -0.98 10.05 -0.62
N PRO A 2 -1.78 10.46 -1.61
CA PRO A 2 -3.22 10.66 -1.48
C PRO A 2 -4.02 9.36 -1.71
N LEU A 3 -5.28 9.34 -1.27
CA LEU A 3 -6.19 8.20 -1.48
C LEU A 3 -6.39 7.80 -2.95
N SER A 4 -6.17 8.71 -3.90
CA SER A 4 -6.27 8.43 -5.34
C SER A 4 -5.17 7.50 -5.86
N GLU A 5 -4.09 7.29 -5.09
CA GLU A 5 -3.04 6.31 -5.43
C GLU A 5 -3.46 4.86 -5.11
N ILE A 6 -4.58 4.65 -4.39
CA ILE A 6 -5.10 3.31 -4.14
C ILE A 6 -5.66 2.73 -5.44
N ARG A 7 -4.99 1.70 -5.96
CA ARG A 7 -5.40 0.96 -7.15
C ARG A 7 -6.74 0.26 -6.89
N LYS A 8 -7.60 0.30 -7.90
CA LYS A 8 -8.94 -0.32 -7.85
C LYS A 8 -8.93 -1.70 -8.48
N LEU A 9 -9.96 -2.47 -8.17
CA LEU A 9 -10.18 -3.78 -8.80
C LEU A 9 -10.14 -3.64 -10.33
N GLY A 10 -9.49 -4.60 -10.99
CA GLY A 10 -9.26 -4.57 -12.44
C GLY A 10 -7.88 -4.06 -12.85
N ASP A 11 -7.14 -3.43 -11.95
CA ASP A 11 -5.74 -3.09 -12.21
C ASP A 11 -4.87 -4.38 -12.32
N PRO A 12 -4.17 -4.62 -13.45
CA PRO A 12 -3.37 -5.82 -13.67
C PRO A 12 -2.28 -6.05 -12.62
N LEU A 13 -1.79 -4.99 -11.96
CA LEU A 13 -0.77 -5.10 -10.94
C LEU A 13 -1.26 -5.87 -9.71
N LEU A 14 -2.55 -5.76 -9.38
CA LEU A 14 -3.16 -6.42 -8.21
C LEU A 14 -3.23 -7.95 -8.34
N TYR A 15 -3.01 -8.48 -9.55
CA TYR A 15 -2.99 -9.90 -9.83
C TYR A 15 -1.56 -10.48 -9.92
N LYS A 16 -0.52 -9.64 -9.74
CA LYS A 16 0.88 -10.08 -9.74
C LYS A 16 1.33 -10.51 -8.35
N VAL A 17 2.19 -11.52 -8.30
CA VAL A 17 2.76 -12.02 -7.04
C VAL A 17 3.77 -11.01 -6.48
N SER A 18 3.61 -10.64 -5.21
CA SER A 18 4.58 -9.80 -4.50
C SER A 18 5.93 -10.50 -4.33
N ARG A 19 7.00 -9.71 -4.37
CA ARG A 19 8.38 -10.17 -4.16
C ARG A 19 8.77 -10.01 -2.70
N LEU A 20 9.67 -10.84 -2.20
CA LEU A 20 10.24 -10.64 -0.87
C LEU A 20 10.96 -9.28 -0.80
N VAL A 21 10.83 -8.62 0.34
CA VAL A 21 11.70 -7.50 0.71
C VAL A 21 13.13 -7.99 0.90
N LYS A 22 14.09 -7.30 0.28
CA LYS A 22 15.51 -7.54 0.50
C LYS A 22 16.05 -6.65 1.62
N GLN A 23 17.19 -7.04 2.19
CA GLN A 23 17.80 -6.32 3.32
C GLN A 23 18.19 -4.87 2.97
N ASP A 24 18.63 -4.62 1.74
CA ASP A 24 18.96 -3.30 1.21
C ASP A 24 17.72 -2.41 0.97
N GLU A 25 16.52 -2.99 0.97
CA GLU A 25 15.26 -2.28 0.75
C GLU A 25 14.53 -1.91 2.06
N ILE A 26 15.05 -2.33 3.22
CA ILE A 26 14.37 -2.18 4.53
C ILE A 26 13.99 -0.72 4.81
N GLU A 27 14.89 0.23 4.55
CA GLU A 27 14.63 1.63 4.86
C GLU A 27 13.54 2.22 3.93
N THR A 28 13.54 1.81 2.66
CA THR A 28 12.48 2.16 1.71
C THR A 28 11.13 1.59 2.14
N ILE A 29 11.10 0.34 2.59
CA ILE A 29 9.87 -0.32 3.08
C ILE A 29 9.36 0.31 4.37
N ARG A 30 10.26 0.74 5.27
CA ARG A 30 9.88 1.48 6.47
C ARG A 30 9.15 2.77 6.12
N SER A 31 9.72 3.54 5.19
CA SER A 31 9.11 4.76 4.68
C SER A 31 7.76 4.50 3.99
N LEU A 32 7.64 3.42 3.22
CA LEU A 32 6.40 3.01 2.58
C LEU A 32 5.32 2.65 3.61
N THR A 33 5.68 1.91 4.66
CA THR A 33 4.77 1.48 5.73
C THR A 33 4.16 2.68 6.45
N ILE A 34 4.96 3.72 6.72
CA ILE A 34 4.47 4.97 7.34
C ILE A 34 3.46 5.66 6.43
N LYS A 35 3.72 5.72 5.12
CA LYS A 35 2.79 6.31 4.15
C LYS A 35 1.49 5.50 4.04
N MET A 36 1.57 4.18 4.03
CA MET A 36 0.42 3.27 4.02
C MET A 36 -0.43 3.40 5.29
N HIS A 37 0.20 3.56 6.46
CA HIS A 37 -0.52 3.78 7.71
C HIS A 37 -1.32 5.09 7.67
N ARG A 38 -0.72 6.18 7.17
CA ARG A 38 -1.43 7.46 6.99
C ARG A 38 -2.60 7.34 6.02
N LEU A 39 -2.45 6.60 4.92
CA LEU A 39 -3.56 6.32 3.99
C LEU A 39 -4.73 5.60 4.67
N ILE A 40 -4.46 4.62 5.55
CA ILE A 40 -5.53 3.94 6.29
C ILE A 40 -6.28 4.95 7.16
N LEU A 41 -5.58 5.84 7.85
CA LEU A 41 -6.21 6.87 8.69
C LEU A 41 -7.08 7.83 7.86
N GLU A 42 -6.56 8.34 6.75
CA GLU A 42 -7.29 9.23 5.84
C GLU A 42 -8.51 8.53 5.22
N PHE A 43 -8.37 7.26 4.83
CA PHE A 43 -9.48 6.47 4.28
C PHE A 43 -10.57 6.25 5.34
N ARG A 44 -10.17 5.97 6.58
CA ARG A 44 -11.10 5.80 7.72
C ARG A 44 -11.84 7.09 8.04
N GLU A 45 -11.15 8.21 8.08
CA GLU A 45 -11.75 9.51 8.30
C GLU A 45 -12.81 9.82 7.23
N LYS A 46 -12.49 9.53 5.95
CA LYS A 46 -13.38 9.82 4.83
C LYS A 46 -14.58 8.89 4.71
N TYR A 47 -14.40 7.59 4.95
CA TYR A 47 -15.40 6.56 4.62
C TYR A 47 -15.93 5.77 5.83
N GLY A 48 -15.41 6.01 7.04
CA GLY A 48 -15.81 5.28 8.25
C GLY A 48 -15.38 3.80 8.26
N ALA A 49 -14.54 3.37 7.33
CA ALA A 49 -14.10 1.99 7.16
C ALA A 49 -12.61 1.90 6.78
N GLY A 50 -12.06 0.68 6.68
CA GLY A 50 -10.65 0.44 6.33
C GLY A 50 -9.80 0.13 7.57
N ARG A 51 -9.23 -1.08 7.61
CA ARG A 51 -8.40 -1.55 8.74
C ARG A 51 -6.96 -1.86 8.32
N ALA A 52 -6.74 -2.14 7.05
CA ALA A 52 -5.48 -2.58 6.50
C ALA A 52 -5.37 -2.17 5.03
N ILE A 53 -4.14 -2.13 4.52
CA ILE A 53 -3.81 -1.96 3.11
C ILE A 53 -2.56 -2.78 2.80
N ALA A 54 -2.48 -3.34 1.60
CA ALA A 54 -1.31 -4.08 1.11
C ALA A 54 -0.48 -3.24 0.14
N ALA A 55 0.83 -3.46 0.11
CA ALA A 55 1.76 -2.72 -0.76
C ALA A 55 1.37 -2.73 -2.25
N PRO A 56 0.84 -3.82 -2.84
CA PRO A 56 0.40 -3.81 -4.24
C PRO A 56 -0.72 -2.80 -4.53
N GLN A 57 -1.57 -2.51 -3.55
CA GLN A 57 -2.66 -1.53 -3.69
C GLN A 57 -2.14 -0.11 -3.88
N VAL A 58 -0.87 0.13 -3.56
CA VAL A 58 -0.18 1.42 -3.73
C VAL A 58 0.94 1.34 -4.78
N GLY A 59 0.97 0.28 -5.59
CA GLY A 59 1.95 0.13 -6.66
C GLY A 59 3.20 -0.69 -6.33
N GLU A 60 3.35 -1.15 -5.08
CA GLU A 60 4.58 -1.79 -4.62
C GLU A 60 4.39 -3.31 -4.46
N LEU A 61 4.99 -4.10 -5.36
CA LEU A 61 4.91 -5.58 -5.32
C LEU A 61 5.89 -6.17 -4.30
N LYS A 62 5.62 -5.91 -3.01
CA LYS A 62 6.46 -6.30 -1.87
C LYS A 62 5.68 -7.07 -0.80
N ARG A 63 6.34 -8.02 -0.16
CA ARG A 63 5.84 -8.82 0.98
C ARG A 63 6.95 -9.10 1.97
#